data_AF-A0AAV1BWH9-F1
#
_entry.id   AF-A0AAV1BWH9-F1
#
_cell.length_a   1.000
_cell.length_b   1.000
_cell.length_c   1.000
_cell.angle_alpha   90.00
_cell.angle_beta   90.00
_cell.angle_gamma   90.00
#
_symmetry.space_group_name_H-M   'P 1'
#
loop_
_entity.id
_entity.type
_entity.pdbx_description
1 polymer ?
#
loop_
_entity_poly.entity_id
_entity_poly.type
_entity_poly.pdbx_seq_one_letter_code
_entity_poly.pdbx_strand_id
1 'polypeptide(L)'
;MPRNYIFNSSHVENADEISFSYTILDPTIFSRLTLSEVGFSERLTWQQDQRSWVRFWFVPKDQCDYYSHCGAFGLCNPNILAGFVCECLPGYEPKVQSEWYLRNGSSRTKEIGGNRDLPMYDLRTIISATDSFALANKLGEGGFGSVYKVIHCLA
;
A
#
# COMPACT_ATOMS: atom_id res chain seq x y z
N MET A 1 26.37 -7.67 -13.02
CA MET A 1 25.79 -8.41 -14.17
C MET A 1 24.64 -7.59 -14.69
N PRO A 2 24.56 -7.22 -15.98
CA PRO A 2 23.44 -6.42 -16.47
C PRO A 2 22.18 -7.30 -16.42
N ARG A 3 21.16 -6.87 -15.65
CA ARG A 3 19.84 -7.50 -15.64
C ARG A 3 19.19 -7.23 -17.01
N ASN A 4 19.42 -8.11 -17.97
CA ASN A 4 18.61 -8.14 -19.18
C ASN A 4 17.24 -8.69 -18.78
N TYR A 5 16.31 -7.78 -18.46
CA TYR A 5 14.92 -8.14 -18.18
C TYR A 5 14.32 -8.78 -19.44
N ILE A 6 13.62 -9.90 -19.28
CA ILE A 6 13.00 -10.65 -20.41
C ILE A 6 11.81 -9.90 -21.04
N PHE A 7 11.39 -8.78 -20.46
CA PHE A 7 10.26 -7.98 -20.90
C PHE A 7 10.53 -6.49 -20.73
N ASN A 8 9.87 -5.67 -21.54
CA ASN A 8 9.70 -4.24 -21.32
C ASN A 8 8.30 -3.98 -20.76
N SER A 9 8.15 -2.92 -19.97
CA SER A 9 6.87 -2.53 -19.37
C SER A 9 6.56 -1.07 -19.69
N SER A 10 5.31 -0.79 -20.01
CA SER A 10 4.80 0.55 -20.26
C SER A 10 3.59 0.83 -19.36
N HIS A 11 3.52 2.06 -18.89
CA HIS A 11 2.39 2.60 -18.16
C HIS A 11 1.87 3.82 -18.92
N VAL A 12 0.56 3.85 -19.17
CA VAL A 12 -0.12 4.97 -19.80
C VAL A 12 -1.13 5.50 -18.81
N GLU A 13 -1.12 6.81 -18.59
CA GLU A 13 -2.09 7.53 -17.78
C GLU A 13 -2.44 8.83 -18.51
N ASN A 14 -3.66 8.91 -19.01
CA ASN A 14 -4.21 10.08 -19.68
C ASN A 14 -5.73 10.16 -19.44
N ALA A 15 -6.41 11.10 -20.10
CA ALA A 15 -7.85 11.31 -19.91
C ALA A 15 -8.73 10.14 -20.44
N ASP A 16 -8.20 9.33 -21.36
CA ASP A 16 -8.93 8.24 -22.02
C ASP A 16 -8.62 6.88 -21.39
N GLU A 17 -7.38 6.65 -20.94
CA GLU A 17 -6.96 5.37 -20.36
C GLU A 17 -5.95 5.49 -19.22
N ILE A 18 -6.04 4.51 -18.31
CA ILE A 18 -5.01 4.20 -17.32
C ILE A 18 -4.72 2.71 -17.47
N SER A 19 -3.57 2.36 -18.03
CA SER A 19 -3.24 0.99 -18.38
C SER A 19 -1.77 0.64 -18.13
N PHE A 20 -1.54 -0.61 -17.74
CA PHE A 20 -0.21 -1.21 -17.67
C PHE A 20 -0.11 -2.32 -18.70
N SER A 21 0.94 -2.29 -19.51
CA SER A 21 1.21 -3.29 -20.53
C SER A 21 2.66 -3.75 -20.46
N TYR A 22 2.91 -4.96 -20.95
CA TYR A 22 4.26 -5.53 -21.02
C TYR A 22 4.47 -6.26 -22.34
N THR A 23 5.71 -6.25 -22.82
CA THR A 23 6.10 -6.92 -24.07
C THR A 23 7.30 -7.80 -23.78
N ILE A 24 7.23 -9.07 -24.17
CA ILE A 24 8.38 -9.98 -24.07
C ILE A 24 9.35 -9.66 -25.21
N LEU A 25 10.63 -9.44 -24.87
CA LEU A 25 11.64 -8.96 -25.82
C LEU A 25 12.14 -10.07 -26.76
N ASP A 26 12.21 -11.29 -26.26
CA ASP A 26 12.58 -12.47 -27.04
C ASP A 26 11.31 -13.24 -27.42
N PRO A 27 10.95 -13.33 -28.71
CA PRO A 27 9.74 -14.00 -29.16
C PRO A 27 9.77 -15.52 -28.93
N THR A 28 10.93 -16.11 -28.63
CA THR A 28 11.05 -17.53 -28.26
C THR A 28 10.64 -17.81 -26.81
N ILE A 29 10.54 -16.76 -25.98
CA ILE A 29 10.17 -16.86 -24.57
C ILE A 29 8.65 -16.69 -24.43
N PHE A 30 7.98 -17.74 -23.97
CA PHE A 30 6.59 -17.62 -23.55
C PHE A 30 6.53 -17.24 -22.06
N SER A 31 5.92 -16.09 -21.76
CA SER A 31 5.73 -15.63 -20.38
C SER A 31 4.37 -14.95 -20.23
N ARG A 32 3.72 -15.15 -19.09
CA ARG A 32 2.42 -14.54 -18.75
C ARG A 32 2.36 -14.11 -17.30
N LEU A 33 1.62 -13.03 -17.04
CA LEU A 33 1.20 -12.63 -15.69
C LEU A 33 -0.15 -13.27 -15.38
N THR A 34 -0.27 -13.90 -14.21
CA THR A 34 -1.48 -14.58 -13.75
C THR A 34 -1.75 -14.27 -12.29
N LEU A 35 -3.02 -14.16 -11.93
CA LEU A 35 -3.45 -14.18 -10.54
C LEU A 35 -3.75 -15.64 -10.16
N SER A 36 -3.05 -16.15 -9.16
CA SER A 36 -3.28 -17.50 -8.64
C SER A 36 -4.54 -17.54 -7.77
N GLU A 37 -5.08 -18.75 -7.57
CA GLU A 37 -6.30 -18.98 -6.77
C GLU A 37 -6.14 -18.58 -5.29
N VAL A 38 -4.90 -18.56 -4.79
CA VAL A 38 -4.54 -18.14 -3.43
C VAL A 38 -4.21 -16.65 -3.32
N GLY A 39 -4.36 -15.88 -4.41
CA GLY A 39 -4.20 -14.42 -4.41
C GLY A 39 -2.79 -13.89 -4.69
N PHE A 40 -1.82 -14.74 -5.04
CA PHE A 40 -0.51 -14.27 -5.51
C PHE A 40 -0.60 -13.82 -6.98
N SER A 41 -0.08 -12.63 -7.28
CA SER A 41 0.20 -12.21 -8.65
C SER A 41 1.56 -12.75 -9.05
N GLU A 42 1.60 -13.59 -10.07
CA GLU A 42 2.79 -14.35 -10.46
C GLU A 42 3.09 -14.23 -11.95
N ARG A 43 4.37 -14.25 -12.30
CA ARG A 43 4.82 -14.42 -13.68
C ARG A 43 5.25 -15.86 -13.89
N LEU A 44 4.57 -16.51 -14.82
CA LEU A 44 4.91 -17.83 -15.28
C LEU A 44 5.72 -17.70 -16.57
N THR A 45 6.83 -18.43 -16.66
CA THR A 45 7.64 -18.53 -17.88
C THR A 45 7.74 -20.00 -18.28
N TRP A 46 7.50 -20.29 -19.54
CA TRP A 46 7.57 -21.64 -20.06
C TRP A 46 9.02 -22.10 -20.14
N GLN A 47 9.37 -23.21 -19.50
CA GLN A 47 10.66 -23.86 -19.69
C GLN A 47 10.49 -25.08 -20.60
N GLN A 48 11.22 -25.07 -21.71
CA GLN A 48 11.16 -26.15 -22.68
C GLN A 48 11.71 -27.47 -22.12
N ASP A 49 12.79 -27.41 -21.33
CA ASP A 49 13.43 -28.58 -20.73
C ASP A 49 12.48 -29.35 -19.81
N GLN A 50 11.68 -28.60 -19.03
CA GLN A 50 10.74 -29.17 -18.07
C GLN A 50 9.34 -29.37 -18.66
N ARG A 51 9.08 -28.83 -19.87
CA ARG A 51 7.76 -28.78 -20.52
C ARG A 51 6.66 -28.27 -19.58
N SER A 52 7.00 -27.24 -18.80
CA SER A 52 6.14 -26.73 -17.75
C SER A 52 6.25 -25.22 -17.59
N TRP A 53 5.21 -24.63 -17.00
CA TRP A 53 5.21 -23.24 -16.55
C TRP A 53 5.94 -23.14 -15.21
N VAL A 54 7.06 -22.42 -15.19
CA VAL A 54 7.84 -22.18 -13.98
C VAL A 54 7.55 -20.78 -13.46
N ARG A 55 7.30 -20.67 -12.14
CA ARG A 55 7.10 -19.39 -11.46
C ARG A 55 8.42 -18.63 -11.40
N PHE A 56 8.58 -17.63 -12.26
CA PHE A 56 9.77 -16.78 -12.34
C PHE A 56 9.78 -15.72 -11.23
N TRP A 57 8.63 -15.10 -10.98
CA TRP A 57 8.45 -14.12 -9.91
C TRP A 57 7.01 -14.17 -9.38
N PHE A 58 6.78 -13.64 -8.18
CA PHE A 58 5.46 -13.51 -7.58
C PHE A 58 5.43 -12.45 -6.50
N VAL A 59 4.26 -11.88 -6.21
CA VAL A 59 3.95 -11.05 -5.03
C VAL A 59 2.65 -11.51 -4.39
N PRO A 60 2.47 -11.31 -3.07
CA PRO A 60 3.44 -10.75 -2.11
C PRO A 60 4.63 -11.70 -1.82
N LYS A 61 5.82 -11.15 -1.51
CA LYS A 61 7.05 -11.89 -1.17
C LYS A 61 7.29 -12.02 0.33
N ASP A 62 6.96 -10.98 1.07
CA ASP A 62 7.18 -10.92 2.51
C ASP A 62 6.04 -10.17 3.22
N GLN A 63 6.17 -10.03 4.54
CA GLN A 63 5.16 -9.40 5.38
C GLN A 63 4.87 -7.94 4.99
N CYS A 64 5.85 -7.22 4.44
CA CYS A 64 5.73 -5.82 4.07
C CYS A 64 5.01 -5.58 2.74
N ASP A 65 4.88 -6.61 1.90
CA ASP A 65 4.08 -6.53 0.68
C ASP A 65 2.57 -6.61 0.95
N TYR A 66 2.17 -7.05 2.15
CA TYR A 66 0.77 -7.03 2.54
C TYR A 66 0.32 -5.62 2.89
N TYR A 67 -0.81 -5.24 2.29
CA TYR A 67 -1.39 -3.91 2.48
C TYR A 67 -1.63 -3.62 3.97
N SER A 68 -1.17 -2.45 4.42
CA SER A 68 -1.34 -1.97 5.80
C SER A 68 -0.78 -2.91 6.89
N HIS A 69 0.30 -3.66 6.59
CA HIS A 69 0.94 -4.52 7.59
C HIS A 69 1.41 -3.74 8.84
N CYS A 70 2.00 -2.55 8.63
CA CYS A 70 2.28 -1.60 9.70
C CYS A 70 1.21 -0.50 9.70
N GLY A 71 0.82 -0.09 10.90
CA GLY A 71 -0.22 0.92 11.13
C GLY A 71 0.18 2.31 10.63
N ALA A 72 -0.73 3.27 10.75
CA ALA A 72 -0.51 4.64 10.30
C ALA A 72 0.80 5.23 10.85
N PHE A 73 1.57 5.88 9.98
CA PHE A 73 2.92 6.39 10.24
C PHE A 73 3.93 5.34 10.73
N GLY A 74 3.66 4.05 10.47
CA GLY A 74 4.61 2.96 10.58
C GLY A 74 5.25 2.65 9.24
N LEU A 75 6.54 2.34 9.25
CA LEU A 75 7.30 1.79 8.13
C LEU A 75 7.47 0.29 8.30
N CYS A 76 7.26 -0.47 7.22
CA CYS A 76 7.60 -1.88 7.20
C CYS A 76 8.99 -2.08 6.60
N ASN A 77 9.90 -2.66 7.38
CA ASN A 77 11.27 -2.93 7.00
C ASN A 77 11.54 -4.45 7.08
N PRO A 78 11.62 -5.14 5.93
CA PRO A 78 11.81 -6.60 5.90
C PRO A 78 13.23 -7.01 6.34
N ASN A 79 14.17 -6.07 6.48
CA ASN A 79 15.55 -6.37 6.86
C ASN A 79 15.77 -6.46 8.39
N ILE A 80 14.72 -6.23 9.20
CA ILE A 80 14.85 -6.32 10.66
C ILE A 80 14.95 -7.78 11.10
N LEU A 81 16.16 -8.20 11.47
CA LEU A 81 16.49 -9.56 11.90
C LEU A 81 15.77 -9.99 13.20
N ALA A 82 15.32 -9.04 14.01
CA ALA A 82 14.68 -9.30 15.30
C ALA A 82 13.21 -9.79 15.20
N GLY A 83 12.66 -9.96 13.99
CA GLY A 83 11.35 -10.56 13.74
C GLY A 83 10.13 -9.65 13.92
N PHE A 84 10.33 -8.37 14.27
CA PHE A 84 9.27 -7.37 14.23
C PHE A 84 9.63 -6.34 13.15
N VAL A 85 8.90 -6.38 12.05
CA VAL A 85 9.23 -5.64 10.81
C VAL A 85 8.73 -4.19 10.81
N CYS A 86 7.97 -3.78 11.83
CA CYS A 86 7.41 -2.43 11.89
C CYS A 86 8.26 -1.47 12.72
N GLU A 87 8.52 -0.30 12.18
CA GLU A 87 9.18 0.82 12.84
C GLU A 87 8.27 2.05 12.76
N CYS A 88 8.37 2.98 13.73
CA CYS A 88 7.70 4.27 13.59
C CYS A 88 8.49 5.16 12.62
N LEU A 89 7.80 6.01 11.85
CA LEU A 89 8.45 7.08 11.10
C LEU A 89 9.25 7.99 12.05
N PRO A 90 10.34 8.63 11.58
CA PRO A 90 11.05 9.63 12.36
C PRO A 90 10.09 10.71 12.90
N GLY A 91 10.17 10.98 14.20
CA GLY A 91 9.25 11.91 14.88
C GLY A 91 7.97 11.27 15.39
N TYR A 92 7.80 9.95 15.29
CA TYR A 92 6.65 9.22 15.82
C TYR A 92 7.07 8.15 16.84
N GLU A 93 6.19 7.89 17.80
CA GLU A 93 6.32 6.80 18.77
C GLU A 93 5.01 6.01 18.88
N PRO A 94 5.04 4.77 19.41
CA PRO A 94 3.82 3.99 19.61
C PRO A 94 2.84 4.72 20.54
N LYS A 95 1.55 4.79 20.17
CA LYS A 95 0.52 5.37 21.04
C LYS A 95 0.26 4.48 22.25
N VAL A 96 0.30 3.16 22.07
CA VAL A 96 0.05 2.16 23.11
C VAL A 96 1.29 1.27 23.22
N GLN A 97 2.10 1.52 24.24
CA GLN A 97 3.40 0.87 24.39
C GLN A 97 3.28 -0.65 24.59
N SER A 98 2.25 -1.13 25.28
CA SER A 98 2.03 -2.56 25.53
C SER A 98 1.76 -3.36 24.25
N GLU A 99 0.97 -2.81 23.33
CA GLU A 99 0.70 -3.46 22.02
C GLU A 99 1.97 -3.55 21.19
N TRP A 100 2.82 -2.52 21.25
CA TRP A 100 4.11 -2.52 20.57
C TRP A 100 5.07 -3.57 21.15
N TYR A 101 5.12 -3.73 22.47
CA TYR A 101 5.89 -4.81 23.13
C TYR A 101 5.38 -6.20 22.73
N LEU A 102 4.09 -6.34 22.50
CA LEU A 102 3.47 -7.57 21.97
C LEU A 102 3.66 -7.73 20.46
N ARG A 103 4.46 -6.88 19.81
CA ARG A 103 4.77 -6.90 18.38
C ARG A 103 3.53 -6.72 17.49
N ASN A 104 2.55 -5.96 17.98
CA ASN A 104 1.41 -5.55 17.18
C ASN A 104 1.74 -4.30 16.35
N GLY A 105 2.16 -4.52 15.11
CA GLY A 105 2.55 -3.46 14.17
C GLY A 105 1.39 -2.62 13.62
N SER A 106 0.13 -3.10 13.75
CA SER A 106 -1.08 -2.38 13.32
C SER A 106 -1.47 -1.22 14.24
N SER A 107 -0.80 -1.12 15.39
CA SER A 107 -1.06 -0.11 16.42
C SER A 107 -0.87 1.31 15.89
N ARG A 108 -1.65 2.24 16.43
CA ARG A 108 -1.53 3.67 16.11
C ARG A 108 -0.22 4.22 16.67
N THR A 109 0.39 5.11 15.90
CA THR A 109 1.52 5.94 16.35
C THR A 109 1.02 7.32 16.79
N LYS A 110 1.87 8.08 17.46
CA LYS A 110 1.66 9.49 17.82
C LYS A 110 2.96 10.26 17.59
N GLU A 111 2.84 11.54 17.28
CA GLU A 111 4.00 12.41 17.08
C GLU A 111 4.72 12.68 18.42
N ILE A 112 6.05 12.60 18.40
CA ILE A 112 6.92 12.90 19.53
C ILE A 112 6.95 14.42 19.70
N GLY A 113 6.49 14.90 20.85
CA GLY A 113 6.36 16.34 21.10
C GLY A 113 5.15 17.00 20.41
N GLY A 114 4.30 16.21 19.75
CA GLY A 114 3.04 16.68 19.19
C GLY A 114 2.14 17.27 20.28
N ASN A 115 1.66 18.49 20.04
CA ASN A 115 0.76 19.18 20.95
C ASN A 115 -0.52 18.33 21.14
N ARG A 116 -0.87 18.03 22.40
CA ARG A 116 -2.09 17.29 22.75
C ARG A 116 -3.36 18.10 22.52
N ASP A 117 -3.22 19.39 22.21
CA ASP A 117 -4.33 20.31 21.95
C ASP A 117 -4.79 20.26 20.48
N LEU A 118 -4.95 19.06 19.91
CA LEU A 118 -5.76 18.94 18.71
C LEU A 118 -7.22 19.14 19.14
N PRO A 119 -7.94 20.13 18.57
CA PRO A 119 -9.35 20.29 18.87
C PRO A 119 -10.09 18.99 18.52
N MET A 120 -10.66 18.35 19.54
CA MET A 120 -11.57 17.23 19.35
C MET A 120 -12.92 17.79 18.89
N TYR A 121 -13.28 17.52 17.65
CA TYR A 121 -14.60 17.82 17.12
C TYR A 121 -15.52 16.61 17.33
N ASP A 122 -16.76 16.87 17.73
CA ASP A 122 -17.78 15.83 17.78
C ASP A 122 -18.23 15.41 16.37
N LEU A 123 -18.82 14.22 16.26
CA LEU A 123 -19.26 13.68 14.98
C LEU A 123 -20.36 14.53 14.31
N ARG A 124 -21.20 15.24 15.07
CA ARG A 124 -22.23 16.12 14.49
C ARG A 124 -21.60 17.34 13.82
N THR A 125 -20.58 17.91 14.45
CA THR A 125 -19.78 18.98 13.87
C THR A 125 -19.15 18.51 12.57
N ILE A 126 -18.56 17.31 12.53
CA ILE A 126 -17.94 16.74 11.31
C ILE A 126 -18.99 16.48 10.22
N ILE A 127 -20.14 15.89 10.57
CA ILE A 127 -21.25 15.63 9.64
C ILE A 127 -21.76 16.94 9.03
N SER A 128 -22.01 17.96 9.86
CA SER A 128 -22.46 19.27 9.40
C SER A 128 -21.44 19.91 8.46
N ALA A 129 -20.17 19.93 8.87
CA ALA A 129 -19.07 20.55 8.13
C ALA A 129 -18.77 19.88 6.78
N THR A 130 -19.17 18.62 6.60
CA THR A 130 -18.99 17.85 5.36
C THR A 130 -20.26 17.71 4.54
N ASP A 131 -21.36 18.33 4.97
CA ASP A 131 -22.71 18.14 4.41
C ASP A 131 -23.08 16.65 4.33
N SER A 132 -23.03 15.97 5.48
CA SER A 132 -23.23 14.53 5.60
C SER A 132 -22.33 13.70 4.67
N PHE A 133 -21.07 14.11 4.53
CA PHE A 133 -20.10 13.50 3.62
C PHE A 133 -20.56 13.48 2.14
N ALA A 134 -21.16 14.59 1.68
CA ALA A 134 -21.63 14.71 0.31
C ALA A 134 -20.50 14.44 -0.71
N LEU A 135 -20.81 13.69 -1.77
CA LEU A 135 -19.83 13.35 -2.81
C LEU A 135 -19.27 14.60 -3.51
N ALA A 136 -20.07 15.68 -3.60
CA ALA A 136 -19.64 16.97 -4.13
C ALA A 136 -18.48 17.61 -3.35
N ASN A 137 -18.30 17.21 -2.08
CA ASN A 137 -17.21 17.68 -1.23
C ASN A 137 -16.01 16.72 -1.23
N LYS A 138 -16.10 15.55 -1.87
CA LYS A 138 -15.00 14.58 -1.88
C LYS A 138 -13.86 15.10 -2.77
N LEU A 139 -12.69 15.27 -2.17
CA LEU A 139 -11.47 15.69 -2.85
C LEU A 139 -10.73 14.49 -3.46
N GLY A 140 -10.86 13.31 -2.86
CA GLY A 140 -10.21 12.09 -3.35
C GLY A 140 -10.35 10.92 -2.37
N GLU A 141 -9.81 9.76 -2.75
CA GLU A 141 -9.75 8.57 -1.91
C GLU A 141 -8.46 7.78 -2.20
N GLY A 142 -7.82 7.26 -1.15
CA GLY A 142 -6.60 6.48 -1.26
C GLY A 142 -6.29 5.71 0.03
N GLY A 143 -5.01 5.41 0.26
CA GLY A 143 -4.57 4.60 1.42
C GLY A 143 -4.87 5.20 2.81
N PHE A 144 -5.20 6.49 2.86
CA PHE A 144 -5.62 7.20 4.07
C PHE A 144 -7.16 7.30 4.21
N GLY A 145 -7.92 6.66 3.31
CA GLY A 145 -9.37 6.76 3.22
C GLY A 145 -9.85 7.90 2.31
N SER A 146 -11.14 8.20 2.40
CA SER A 146 -11.77 9.31 1.67
C SER A 146 -11.43 10.66 2.32
N VAL A 147 -11.08 11.65 1.49
CA VAL A 147 -10.76 13.02 1.91
C VAL A 147 -11.87 13.95 1.43
N TYR A 148 -12.44 14.74 2.34
CA TYR A 148 -13.52 15.68 2.04
C TYR A 148 -13.08 17.13 2.31
N LYS A 149 -13.51 18.04 1.44
CA LYS A 149 -13.49 19.48 1.68
C LYS A 149 -14.53 19.81 2.74
N VAL A 150 -14.08 20.53 3.77
CA VAL A 150 -14.99 21.11 4.75
C VAL A 150 -15.60 22.38 4.16
N ILE A 151 -16.93 22.46 4.14
CA ILE A 151 -17.64 23.68 3.83
C ILE A 151 -17.91 24.37 5.19
N HIS A 152 -16.96 25.17 5.70
CA HIS A 152 -17.30 26.06 6.82
C HIS A 152 -18.39 27.05 6.33
N CYS A 153 -19.39 27.42 7.13
CA CYS A 153 -19.26 28.04 8.44
C CYS A 153 -20.41 27.66 9.40
N LEU A 154 -20.10 27.59 10.70
CA LEU A 154 -20.98 28.13 11.73
C LEU A 154 -20.14 29.06 12.61
N ALA A 155 -20.67 30.26 12.82
CA ALA A 155 -20.20 31.27 13.75
C ALA A 155 -20.39 30.82 15.21
#